data_AF-A0A0L9UJZ6-F1
#
_entry.id   AF-A0A0L9UJZ6-F1
#
_cell.length_a   1.000
_cell.length_b   1.000
_cell.length_c   1.000
_cell.angle_alpha   90.00
_cell.angle_beta   90.00
_cell.angle_gamma   90.00
#
_symmetry.space_group_name_H-M   'P 1'
#
loop_
_entity.id
_entity.type
_entity.pdbx_description
1 polymer ?
#
loop_
_entity_poly.entity_id
_entity_poly.type
_entity_poly.pdbx_seq_one_letter_code
_entity_poly.pdbx_strand_id
1 'polypeptide(L)'
;MDTIVVDQGRSSTYEFVEPQTIQPSGNTLENRQHYLQTWMDESKRDVYLVPYIDGSHWQLMVIIPKQCKIIWFCSLHKKMKNDLRTMLQGVIGKSRSQLVQILYPKVRFKSTSPIPEDTIRQIRQE
;
A
#
# COMPACT_ATOMS: atom_id res chain seq x y z
N MET A 1 23.19 -4.71 -0.62
CA MET A 1 21.82 -4.30 -0.26
C MET A 1 21.25 -5.48 0.48
N ASP A 2 21.29 -5.46 1.80
CA ASP A 2 20.93 -6.61 2.61
C ASP A 2 19.42 -6.82 2.53
N THR A 3 19.01 -8.03 2.16
CA THR A 3 17.60 -8.40 2.02
C THR A 3 16.98 -8.48 3.42
N ILE A 4 16.43 -7.36 3.91
CA ILE A 4 15.73 -7.23 5.21
C ILE A 4 14.36 -7.95 5.21
N VAL A 5 14.11 -8.81 4.22
CA VAL A 5 12.85 -9.53 4.08
C VAL A 5 13.04 -10.89 4.71
N VAL A 6 12.58 -11.02 5.95
CA VAL A 6 12.39 -12.32 6.60
C VAL A 6 11.17 -12.97 5.94
N ASP A 7 11.37 -13.95 5.07
CA ASP A 7 10.26 -14.71 4.50
C ASP A 7 9.66 -15.63 5.58
N GLN A 8 8.59 -15.17 6.22
CA GLN A 8 7.85 -15.96 7.22
C GLN A 8 6.90 -17.00 6.58
N GLY A 9 7.12 -17.39 5.31
CA GLY A 9 6.23 -18.29 4.57
C GLY A 9 4.88 -17.66 4.20
N ARG A 10 4.79 -16.32 4.28
CA ARG A 10 3.61 -15.51 3.92
C ARG A 10 3.84 -14.67 2.66
N SER A 11 4.98 -14.85 1.99
CA SER A 11 5.33 -14.18 0.73
C SER A 11 4.30 -14.38 -0.40
N SER A 12 3.47 -15.42 -0.32
CA SER A 12 2.34 -15.63 -1.24
C SER A 12 1.11 -14.75 -0.95
N THR A 13 1.01 -14.17 0.25
CA THR A 13 -0.20 -13.46 0.70
C THR A 13 -0.18 -11.99 0.32
N TYR A 14 0.99 -11.33 0.42
CA TYR A 14 1.13 -9.91 0.18
C TYR A 14 2.40 -9.56 -0.58
N GLU A 15 2.40 -8.38 -1.20
CA GLU A 15 3.56 -7.84 -1.89
C GLU A 15 3.65 -6.33 -1.76
N PHE A 16 4.88 -5.82 -1.81
CA PHE A 16 5.17 -4.39 -1.73
C PHE A 16 5.19 -3.76 -3.11
N VAL A 17 4.54 -2.61 -3.24
CA VAL A 17 4.60 -1.81 -4.45
C VAL A 17 5.76 -0.83 -4.34
N GLU A 18 6.50 -0.65 -5.43
CA GLU A 18 7.57 0.32 -5.48
C GLU A 18 7.01 1.75 -5.43
N PRO A 19 7.39 2.57 -4.43
CA PRO A 19 6.80 3.88 -4.24
C PRO A 19 7.13 4.85 -5.37
N GLN A 20 8.31 4.78 -5.99
CA GLN A 20 8.71 5.77 -6.99
C GLN A 20 7.84 5.71 -8.24
N THR A 21 7.55 4.50 -8.72
CA THR A 21 6.84 4.26 -9.98
C THR A 21 5.38 4.71 -9.93
N ILE A 22 4.78 4.83 -8.75
CA ILE A 22 3.39 5.30 -8.56
C ILE A 22 3.28 6.81 -8.28
N GLN A 23 4.40 7.53 -8.17
CA GLN A 23 4.39 8.96 -7.89
C GLN A 23 4.12 9.81 -9.13
N PRO A 24 3.38 10.93 -9.02
CA PRO A 24 3.18 11.84 -10.16
C PRO A 24 4.48 12.46 -10.68
N SER A 25 5.48 12.62 -9.82
CA SER A 25 6.79 13.15 -10.21
C SER A 25 7.49 12.16 -11.12
N GLY A 26 7.80 12.57 -12.34
CA GLY A 26 8.49 11.74 -13.32
C GLY A 26 7.64 10.67 -14.02
N ASN A 27 6.37 10.47 -13.63
CA ASN A 27 5.50 9.45 -14.23
C ASN A 27 4.15 10.02 -14.69
N THR A 28 3.71 9.61 -15.89
CA THR A 28 2.38 9.94 -16.40
C THR A 28 1.29 9.19 -15.62
N LEU A 29 0.04 9.63 -15.73
CA LEU A 29 -1.09 8.88 -15.14
C LEU A 29 -1.19 7.46 -15.74
N GLU A 30 -1.03 7.35 -17.05
CA GLU A 30 -1.11 6.08 -17.79
C GLU A 30 -0.02 5.10 -17.35
N ASN A 31 1.23 5.54 -17.24
CA ASN A 31 2.34 4.69 -16.79
C ASN A 31 2.09 4.13 -15.38
N ARG A 32 1.59 4.98 -14.47
CA ARG A 32 1.26 4.58 -13.10
C ARG A 32 0.12 3.56 -13.05
N GLN A 33 -0.91 3.77 -13.87
CA GLN A 33 -2.03 2.84 -13.98
C GLN A 33 -1.57 1.50 -14.56
N HIS A 34 -0.83 1.55 -15.66
CA HIS A 34 -0.29 0.36 -16.32
C HIS A 34 0.60 -0.45 -15.39
N TYR A 35 1.54 0.20 -14.69
CA TYR A 35 2.40 -0.46 -13.71
C TYR A 35 1.59 -1.22 -12.66
N LEU A 36 0.65 -0.54 -11.97
CA LEU A 36 -0.16 -1.18 -10.93
C LEU A 36 -1.01 -2.31 -11.49
N GLN A 37 -1.54 -2.16 -12.70
CA GLN A 37 -2.42 -3.15 -13.32
C GLN A 37 -1.63 -4.41 -13.70
N THR A 38 -0.52 -4.26 -14.44
CA THR A 38 0.39 -5.35 -14.79
C THR A 38 0.93 -6.05 -13.54
N TRP A 39 1.37 -5.28 -12.54
CA TRP A 39 1.90 -5.84 -11.30
C TRP A 39 0.88 -6.69 -10.56
N MET A 40 -0.36 -6.22 -10.47
CA MET A 40 -1.44 -6.98 -9.81
C MET A 40 -1.86 -8.22 -10.61
N ASP A 41 -1.88 -8.13 -11.94
CA ASP A 41 -2.28 -9.22 -12.83
C ASP A 41 -1.23 -10.35 -12.88
N GLU A 42 0.06 -10.01 -12.79
CA GLU A 42 1.15 -10.97 -12.80
C GLU A 42 1.34 -11.63 -11.43
N SER A 43 1.42 -10.83 -10.36
CA SER A 43 1.71 -11.35 -9.02
C SER A 43 0.51 -12.02 -8.34
N LYS A 44 -0.73 -11.61 -8.67
CA LYS A 44 -1.98 -12.22 -8.20
C LYS A 44 -2.07 -12.37 -6.66
N ARG A 45 -1.42 -11.47 -5.92
CA ARG A 45 -1.45 -11.47 -4.45
C ARG A 45 -2.81 -11.01 -3.93
N ASP A 46 -3.13 -11.42 -2.70
CA ASP A 46 -4.38 -11.03 -2.05
C ASP A 46 -4.33 -9.59 -1.54
N VAL A 47 -3.14 -9.12 -1.16
CA VAL A 47 -2.90 -7.82 -0.53
C VAL A 47 -1.68 -7.13 -1.13
N TYR A 48 -1.78 -5.83 -1.38
CA TYR A 48 -0.65 -5.01 -1.81
C TYR A 48 -0.40 -3.89 -0.80
N LEU A 49 0.85 -3.80 -0.34
CA LEU A 49 1.32 -2.76 0.57
C LEU A 49 1.95 -1.65 -0.25
N VAL A 50 1.34 -0.47 -0.22
CA VAL A 50 1.68 0.63 -1.12
C VAL A 50 2.10 1.85 -0.31
N PRO A 51 3.40 2.03 -0.04
CA PRO A 51 3.90 3.26 0.56
C PRO A 51 3.70 4.42 -0.43
N TYR A 52 3.20 5.54 0.07
CA TYR A 52 2.95 6.75 -0.74
C TYR A 52 3.50 7.96 0.01
N ILE A 53 4.17 8.86 -0.68
CA ILE A 53 4.67 10.10 -0.10
C ILE A 53 3.96 11.30 -0.72
N ASP A 54 3.43 12.19 0.11
CA ASP A 54 2.81 13.44 -0.31
C ASP A 54 3.18 14.58 0.65
N GLY A 55 3.75 15.66 0.10
CA GLY A 55 4.18 16.82 0.89
C GLY A 55 5.12 16.43 2.03
N SER A 56 6.16 15.64 1.73
CA SER A 56 7.15 15.13 2.69
C SER A 56 6.58 14.27 3.83
N HIS A 57 5.38 13.73 3.66
CA HIS A 57 4.73 12.87 4.63
C HIS A 57 4.45 11.50 4.01
N TRP A 58 4.95 10.45 4.64
CA TRP A 58 4.66 9.07 4.25
C TRP A 58 3.30 8.60 4.76
N GLN A 59 2.55 7.97 3.87
CA GLN A 59 1.31 7.25 4.11
C GLN A 59 1.45 5.80 3.63
N LEU A 60 0.55 4.95 4.08
CA LEU A 60 0.48 3.56 3.63
C LEU A 60 -0.93 3.27 3.12
N MET A 61 -1.02 2.69 1.93
CA MET A 61 -2.25 2.10 1.42
C MET A 61 -2.14 0.59 1.46
N VAL A 62 -3.22 -0.06 1.85
CA VAL A 62 -3.38 -1.51 1.73
C VAL A 62 -4.47 -1.77 0.72
N ILE A 63 -4.10 -2.27 -0.45
CA ILE A 63 -5.04 -2.60 -1.53
C ILE A 63 -5.43 -4.06 -1.41
N ILE A 64 -6.73 -4.33 -1.45
CA ILE A 64 -7.32 -5.68 -1.43
C ILE A 64 -8.14 -5.84 -2.71
N PRO A 65 -7.52 -6.23 -3.85
CA PRO A 65 -8.18 -6.18 -5.15
C PRO A 65 -9.42 -7.07 -5.23
N LYS A 66 -9.36 -8.27 -4.61
CA LYS A 66 -10.50 -9.21 -4.58
C LYS A 66 -11.77 -8.61 -3.95
N GLN A 67 -11.61 -7.60 -3.09
CA GLN A 67 -12.72 -6.95 -2.39
C GLN A 67 -13.01 -5.53 -2.92
N CYS A 68 -12.29 -5.05 -3.94
CA CYS A 68 -12.35 -3.64 -4.37
C CYS A 68 -12.18 -2.64 -3.22
N LYS A 69 -11.33 -2.99 -2.24
CA LYS A 69 -11.13 -2.19 -1.02
C LYS A 69 -9.72 -1.64 -0.95
N ILE A 70 -9.62 -0.43 -0.42
CA ILE A 70 -8.35 0.20 -0.05
C ILE A 70 -8.46 0.68 1.38
N ILE A 71 -7.46 0.35 2.20
CA ILE A 71 -7.33 0.87 3.56
C ILE A 71 -6.24 1.95 3.54
N TRP A 72 -6.59 3.18 3.90
CA TRP A 72 -5.68 4.33 3.87
C TRP A 72 -5.20 4.68 5.28
N PHE A 73 -3.91 4.47 5.53
CA PHE A 73 -3.25 4.80 6.78
C PHE A 73 -2.45 6.10 6.62
N CYS A 74 -2.77 7.09 7.46
CA CYS A 74 -2.01 8.33 7.56
C CYS A 74 -1.93 8.72 9.04
N SER A 75 -0.71 8.83 9.57
CA SER A 75 -0.50 9.20 10.98
C SER A 75 -0.84 10.66 11.27
N LEU A 76 -0.91 11.52 10.24
CA LEU A 76 -1.42 12.88 10.35
C LEU A 76 -2.93 13.00 10.05
N HIS A 77 -3.64 11.87 9.93
CA HIS A 77 -5.08 11.82 9.64
C HIS A 77 -5.49 12.56 8.35
N LYS A 78 -4.56 12.76 7.41
CA LYS A 78 -4.85 13.34 6.09
C LYS A 78 -5.65 12.34 5.24
N LYS A 79 -6.64 12.84 4.52
CA LYS A 79 -7.42 12.06 3.55
C LYS A 79 -6.60 11.82 2.27
N MET A 80 -6.96 10.76 1.54
CA MET A 80 -6.42 10.50 0.21
C MET A 80 -6.81 11.64 -0.74
N LYS A 81 -5.88 12.08 -1.61
CA LYS A 81 -6.17 13.07 -2.64
C LYS A 81 -7.07 12.49 -3.75
N ASN A 82 -7.88 13.36 -4.38
CA ASN A 82 -8.90 12.95 -5.35
C ASN A 82 -8.31 12.40 -6.66
N ASP A 83 -7.18 12.92 -7.10
CA ASP A 83 -6.43 12.44 -8.26
C ASP A 83 -5.94 11.00 -8.05
N LEU A 84 -5.33 10.72 -6.89
CA LEU A 84 -4.91 9.37 -6.50
C LEU A 84 -6.11 8.43 -6.39
N ARG A 85 -7.21 8.88 -5.78
CA ARG A 85 -8.46 8.10 -5.70
C ARG A 85 -8.99 7.74 -7.08
N THR A 86 -9.02 8.71 -8.00
CA THR A 86 -9.50 8.51 -9.39
C THR A 86 -8.61 7.55 -10.15
N MET A 87 -7.28 7.67 -10.00
CA MET A 87 -6.33 6.74 -10.59
C MET A 87 -6.60 5.29 -10.13
N LEU A 88 -6.72 5.09 -8.81
CA LEU A 88 -6.98 3.78 -8.20
C LEU A 88 -8.34 3.20 -8.59
N GLN A 89 -9.36 4.05 -8.74
CA GLN A 89 -10.65 3.66 -9.31
C GLN A 89 -10.51 3.12 -10.74
N GLY A 90 -9.63 3.72 -11.54
CA GLY A 90 -9.30 3.26 -12.90
C GLY A 90 -8.54 1.93 -12.93
N VAL A 91 -7.67 1.67 -11.96
CA VAL A 91 -6.89 0.42 -11.89
C VAL A 91 -7.72 -0.74 -11.36
N ILE A 92 -8.35 -0.55 -10.20
CA ILE A 92 -8.99 -1.63 -9.43
C ILE A 92 -10.49 -1.73 -9.77
N GLY A 93 -11.14 -0.60 -10.04
CA GLY A 93 -12.58 -0.56 -10.26
C GLY A 93 -13.01 -0.89 -11.69
N LYS A 94 -12.18 -0.60 -12.71
CA LYS A 94 -12.51 -0.87 -14.13
C LYS A 94 -12.75 -2.35 -14.41
N SER A 95 -11.91 -3.25 -13.88
CA SER A 95 -12.01 -4.68 -14.16
C SER A 95 -13.27 -5.33 -13.59
N ARG A 96 -13.96 -4.68 -12.64
CA ARG A 96 -15.05 -5.26 -11.86
C ARG A 96 -16.37 -4.50 -11.94
N SER A 97 -16.43 -3.43 -12.74
CA SER A 97 -17.60 -2.53 -12.79
C SER A 97 -18.08 -2.09 -11.41
N GLN A 98 -17.16 -1.93 -10.46
CA GLN A 98 -17.44 -1.67 -9.05
C GLN A 98 -16.70 -0.42 -8.55
N LEU A 99 -17.37 0.37 -7.71
CA LEU A 99 -16.74 1.48 -7.01
C LEU A 99 -15.75 0.98 -5.95
N VAL A 100 -14.55 1.56 -5.93
CA VAL A 100 -13.53 1.24 -4.94
C VAL A 100 -13.95 1.82 -3.59
N GLN A 101 -14.05 0.95 -2.59
CA GLN A 101 -14.35 1.35 -1.22
C GLN A 101 -13.05 1.74 -0.51
N ILE A 102 -12.94 3.00 -0.07
CA ILE A 102 -11.79 3.49 0.70
C ILE A 102 -12.18 3.57 2.18
N LEU A 103 -11.43 2.85 3.02
CA LEU A 103 -11.59 2.81 4.46
C LEU A 103 -10.48 3.63 5.13
N TYR A 104 -10.87 4.45 6.10
CA TYR A 104 -9.96 5.27 6.91
C TYR A 104 -10.00 4.75 8.35
N PRO A 105 -9.15 3.79 8.72
CA PRO A 105 -9.17 3.23 10.05
C PRO A 105 -8.79 4.31 11.06
N LYS A 106 -9.59 4.42 12.11
CA LYS A 106 -9.23 5.19 13.30
C LYS A 106 -8.26 4.34 14.13
N VAL A 107 -7.03 4.20 13.66
CA VAL A 107 -6.01 3.49 14.41
C VAL A 107 -5.60 4.37 15.59
N ARG A 108 -6.10 4.04 16.79
CA ARG A 108 -5.49 4.51 18.02
C ARG A 108 -4.44 3.49 18.40
N PHE A 109 -3.17 3.83 18.23
CA PHE A 109 -2.10 3.07 18.84
C PHE A 109 -2.35 3.07 20.34
N LYS A 110 -2.49 1.88 20.94
CA LYS A 110 -2.74 1.75 22.38
C LYS A 110 -1.62 2.37 23.21
N SER A 111 -0.42 2.45 22.64
CA SER A 111 0.75 3.10 23.20
C SER A 111 1.59 3.70 22.07
N THR A 112 2.22 4.85 22.35
CA THR A 112 3.29 5.44 21.53
C THR A 112 4.68 5.05 22.03
N SER A 113 4.76 4.24 23.09
CA SER A 113 6.03 3.71 23.57
C SER A 113 6.72 2.91 22.46
N PRO A 114 8.04 3.07 22.29
CA PRO A 114 8.77 2.26 21.33
C PRO A 114 8.62 0.77 21.66
N ILE A 115 8.54 -0.07 20.62
CA ILE A 115 8.60 -1.52 20.78
C ILE A 115 9.99 -1.85 21.36
N PRO A 116 10.10 -2.63 22.44
CA PRO A 116 11.39 -3.02 23.01
C PRO A 116 12.31 -3.65 21.96
N GLU A 117 13.62 -3.34 22.00
CA GLU A 117 14.58 -3.85 21.01
C GLU A 117 14.57 -5.38 20.91
N ASP A 118 14.47 -6.08 22.04
CA ASP A 118 14.41 -7.55 22.05
C ASP A 118 13.19 -8.09 21.30
N THR A 119 12.05 -7.40 21.40
CA THR A 119 10.85 -7.74 20.62
C THR A 119 11.08 -7.48 19.12
N ILE A 120 11.77 -6.39 18.77
CA ILE A 120 12.12 -6.09 17.37
C ILE A 120 13.06 -7.16 16.82
N ARG A 121 14.10 -7.55 17.56
CA ARG A 121 15.02 -8.63 17.19
C ARG A 121 14.28 -9.95 16.98
N GLN A 122 13.39 -10.30 17.91
CA GLN A 122 12.54 -11.48 17.77
C GLN A 122 11.66 -11.45 16.52
N ILE A 123 11.06 -10.30 16.17
CA ILE A 123 10.28 -10.13 14.93
C ILE A 123 11.16 -10.32 13.69
N ARG A 124 12.39 -9.80 13.73
CA ARG A 124 13.37 -9.91 12.65
C ARG A 124 14.09 -11.26 12.61
N GLN A 125 13.85 -12.13 13.59
CA GLN A 125 14.58 -13.38 13.75
C GLN A 125 16.10 -13.16 13.86
N GLU A 126 16.51 -12.05 14.50
CA GLU A 126 17.89 -11.67 14.83
C GLU A 126 18.30 -12.16 16.23
#